data_AF-A0A165BBX1-F1
#
_entry.id   AF-A0A165BBX1-F1
#
_cell.length_a   1.000
_cell.length_b   1.000
_cell.length_c   1.000
_cell.angle_alpha   90.00
_cell.angle_beta   90.00
_cell.angle_gamma   90.00
#
_symmetry.space_group_name_H-M   'P 1'
#
loop_
_entity.id
_entity.type
_entity.pdbx_description
1 polymer ?
#
loop_
_entity_poly.entity_id
_entity_poly.type
_entity_poly.pdbx_seq_one_letter_code
_entity_poly.pdbx_strand_id
1 'polypeptide(L)'
;MDAKSTTSSEDTVVVTALDNKAKDASHLAMFQALSACLRQDPNQVIDRLTRWFVSDDHSPLWTPFALSIRGWAFEELDDEESAGDDYSEALHLYRYMAEQLGSEVLVRFKDNMRFIEARLKALPPGERRRTRDSALTQAQATTIHTEVGAVMYSHRVELRVPSQNMSW
;
A
#
# COMPACT_ATOMS: atom_id res chain seq x y z
N MET A 1 0.93 -29.66 34.87
CA MET A 1 1.41 -29.71 33.47
C MET A 1 0.96 -28.41 32.84
N ASP A 2 1.78 -27.37 32.97
CA ASP A 2 1.47 -26.05 32.41
C ASP A 2 2.19 -25.93 31.07
N ALA A 3 1.39 -25.96 29.99
CA ALA A 3 1.87 -25.70 28.65
C ALA A 3 2.24 -24.21 28.57
N LYS A 4 3.53 -23.92 28.76
CA LYS A 4 4.09 -22.60 28.53
C LYS A 4 4.08 -22.37 27.02
N SER A 5 3.08 -21.61 26.55
CA SER A 5 2.94 -21.18 25.17
C SER A 5 4.13 -20.29 24.83
N THR A 6 5.20 -20.88 24.30
CA THR A 6 6.35 -20.16 23.75
C THR A 6 5.98 -19.71 22.34
N THR A 7 5.34 -18.54 22.24
CA THR A 7 5.39 -17.77 20.99
C THR A 7 6.85 -17.53 20.66
N SER A 8 7.29 -18.13 19.56
CA SER A 8 8.68 -18.17 19.14
C SER A 8 9.24 -16.75 18.97
N SER A 9 10.46 -16.54 19.47
CA SER A 9 11.18 -15.27 19.41
C SER A 9 11.36 -14.74 17.98
N GLU A 10 11.25 -15.60 16.98
CA GLU A 10 11.54 -15.28 15.57
C GLU A 10 10.34 -14.75 14.80
N ASP A 11 9.15 -15.33 15.02
CA ASP A 11 7.89 -14.74 14.54
C ASP A 11 7.75 -13.30 15.06
N THR A 12 8.21 -13.09 16.30
CA THR A 12 8.21 -11.76 16.93
C THR A 12 9.19 -10.80 16.24
N VAL A 13 10.39 -11.25 15.86
CA VAL A 13 11.43 -10.40 15.24
C VAL A 13 11.02 -9.97 13.82
N VAL A 14 10.44 -10.86 13.02
CA VAL A 14 10.02 -10.54 11.64
C VAL A 14 8.81 -9.59 11.62
N VAL A 15 7.81 -9.83 12.48
CA VAL A 15 6.69 -8.91 12.67
C VAL A 15 7.20 -7.53 13.11
N THR A 16 8.23 -7.46 13.95
CA THR A 16 8.81 -6.16 14.37
C THR A 16 9.56 -5.44 13.25
N ALA A 17 10.22 -6.12 12.33
CA ALA A 17 10.93 -5.48 11.21
C ALA A 17 9.97 -4.89 10.16
N LEU A 18 8.89 -5.63 9.84
CA LEU A 18 7.80 -5.13 9.00
C LEU A 18 7.07 -3.97 9.70
N ASP A 19 6.84 -4.08 11.01
CA ASP A 19 6.32 -2.99 11.84
C ASP A 19 7.20 -1.75 11.77
N ASN A 20 8.52 -1.91 11.84
CA ASN A 20 9.44 -0.78 11.86
C ASN A 20 9.50 -0.06 10.51
N LYS A 21 9.44 -0.78 9.37
CA LYS A 21 9.33 -0.17 8.04
C LYS A 21 7.93 0.41 7.75
N ALA A 22 6.87 -0.24 8.25
CA ALA A 22 5.51 0.31 8.21
C ALA A 22 5.31 1.48 9.20
N LYS A 23 6.25 1.69 10.13
CA LYS A 23 6.31 2.84 11.05
C LYS A 23 7.42 3.82 10.63
N ASP A 24 7.93 3.72 9.40
CA ASP A 24 8.89 4.70 8.90
C ASP A 24 8.28 6.10 9.01
N ALA A 25 8.81 6.87 9.97
CA ALA A 25 8.30 8.18 10.32
C ALA A 25 8.36 9.15 9.13
N SER A 26 9.25 8.90 8.16
CA SER A 26 9.40 9.72 6.96
C SER A 26 8.19 9.59 6.02
N HIS A 27 7.75 8.36 5.71
CA HIS A 27 6.56 8.14 4.88
C HIS A 27 5.29 8.61 5.61
N LEU A 28 5.18 8.35 6.91
CA LEU A 28 4.02 8.82 7.69
C LEU A 28 3.92 10.35 7.66
N ALA A 29 5.03 11.07 7.89
CA ALA A 29 5.06 12.53 7.83
C ALA A 29 4.73 13.05 6.43
N MET A 30 5.26 12.40 5.38
CA MET A 30 4.94 12.73 4.00
C MET A 30 3.44 12.62 3.72
N PHE A 31 2.81 11.50 4.08
CA PHE A 31 1.38 11.30 3.80
C PHE A 31 0.48 12.17 4.66
N GLN A 32 0.87 12.49 5.90
CA GLN A 32 0.17 13.49 6.71
C GLN A 32 0.20 14.86 6.05
N ALA A 33 1.36 15.29 5.54
CA ALA A 33 1.50 16.56 4.85
C ALA A 33 0.67 16.61 3.56
N LEU A 34 0.71 15.54 2.75
CA LEU A 34 -0.08 15.44 1.52
C LEU A 34 -1.60 15.44 1.80
N SER A 35 -2.04 14.70 2.82
CA SER A 35 -3.45 14.67 3.21
C SER A 35 -3.94 16.03 3.71
N ALA A 36 -3.08 16.79 4.40
CA ALA A 36 -3.43 18.12 4.90
C ALA A 36 -3.62 19.16 3.80
N CYS A 37 -2.89 19.05 2.66
CA CYS A 37 -3.05 19.96 1.53
C CYS A 37 -3.96 19.44 0.41
N LEU A 38 -4.44 18.19 0.49
CA LEU A 38 -5.20 17.52 -0.58
C LEU A 38 -6.36 18.34 -1.13
N ARG A 39 -7.18 18.94 -0.26
CA ARG A 39 -8.32 19.77 -0.69
C ARG A 39 -7.92 21.14 -1.22
N GLN A 40 -6.72 21.62 -0.88
CA GLN A 40 -6.24 22.95 -1.27
C GLN A 40 -5.52 22.91 -2.62
N ASP A 41 -4.75 21.84 -2.86
CA ASP A 41 -3.97 21.66 -4.08
C ASP A 41 -3.88 20.16 -4.47
N PRO A 42 -4.98 19.58 -4.97
CA PRO A 42 -5.01 18.16 -5.36
C PRO A 42 -4.05 17.83 -6.50
N ASN A 43 -3.79 18.77 -7.43
CA ASN A 43 -2.81 18.58 -8.50
C ASN A 43 -1.40 18.35 -7.94
N GLN A 44 -0.98 19.14 -6.95
CA GLN A 44 0.32 18.93 -6.31
C GLN A 44 0.41 17.56 -5.62
N VAL A 45 -0.68 17.09 -4.99
CA VAL A 45 -0.71 15.76 -4.38
C VAL A 45 -0.52 14.68 -5.45
N ILE A 46 -1.23 14.79 -6.57
CA ILE A 46 -1.11 13.88 -7.72
C ILE A 46 0.33 13.89 -8.25
N ASP A 47 0.90 15.05 -8.54
CA ASP A 47 2.25 15.19 -9.09
C ASP A 47 3.34 14.64 -8.17
N ARG A 48 3.19 14.84 -6.85
CA ARG A 48 4.15 14.33 -5.87
C ARG A 48 4.08 12.82 -5.74
N LEU A 49 2.88 12.26 -5.68
CA LEU A 49 2.69 10.81 -5.57
C LEU A 49 3.10 10.09 -6.86
N THR A 50 2.77 10.64 -8.03
CA THR A 50 3.20 10.10 -9.33
C THR A 50 4.72 10.03 -9.45
N ARG A 51 5.44 11.05 -8.96
CA ARG A 51 6.92 11.00 -8.90
C ARG A 51 7.43 10.04 -7.83
N TRP A 52 6.78 9.98 -6.67
CA TRP A 52 7.18 9.09 -5.59
C TRP A 52 7.12 7.61 -6.00
N PHE A 53 6.11 7.20 -6.79
CA PHE A 53 5.98 5.81 -7.29
C PHE A 53 7.14 5.32 -8.15
N VAL A 54 8.00 6.21 -8.64
CA VAL A 54 9.19 5.86 -9.44
C VAL A 54 10.49 6.37 -8.83
N SER A 55 10.44 6.83 -7.57
CA SER A 55 11.60 7.34 -6.85
C SER A 55 12.32 6.23 -6.09
N ASP A 56 13.61 6.44 -5.82
CA ASP A 56 14.42 5.51 -5.02
C ASP A 56 13.90 5.35 -3.57
N ASP A 57 13.16 6.36 -3.06
CA ASP A 57 12.54 6.38 -1.73
C ASP A 57 11.13 5.73 -1.70
N HIS A 58 10.72 5.10 -2.81
CA HIS A 58 9.47 4.34 -2.89
C HIS A 58 9.50 3.16 -1.92
N SER A 59 8.37 2.97 -1.23
CA SER A 59 8.18 1.83 -0.35
C SER A 59 6.97 1.01 -0.81
N PRO A 60 7.17 -0.24 -1.27
CA PRO A 60 6.09 -1.11 -1.71
C PRO A 60 5.03 -1.35 -0.63
N LEU A 61 5.40 -1.26 0.65
CA LEU A 61 4.47 -1.41 1.78
C LEU A 61 3.48 -0.24 1.90
N TRP A 62 3.88 0.95 1.47
CA TRP A 62 3.08 2.17 1.54
C TRP A 62 2.32 2.46 0.24
N THR A 63 2.64 1.77 -0.86
CA THR A 63 1.99 1.94 -2.16
C THR A 63 0.47 1.95 -2.08
N PRO A 64 -0.21 1.00 -1.41
CA PRO A 64 -1.68 0.99 -1.43
C PRO A 64 -2.28 2.21 -0.73
N PHE A 65 -1.61 2.71 0.31
CA PHE A 65 -2.03 3.93 1.00
C PHE A 65 -1.79 5.17 0.13
N ALA A 66 -0.62 5.28 -0.50
CA ALA A 66 -0.30 6.35 -1.43
C ALA A 66 -1.30 6.42 -2.61
N LEU A 67 -1.63 5.28 -3.22
CA LEU A 67 -2.65 5.19 -4.27
C LEU A 67 -4.02 5.68 -3.77
N SER A 68 -4.42 5.31 -2.55
CA SER A 68 -5.69 5.79 -1.98
C SER A 68 -5.75 7.31 -1.77
N ILE A 69 -4.61 7.94 -1.43
CA ILE A 69 -4.53 9.41 -1.30
C ILE A 69 -4.60 10.06 -2.68
N ARG A 70 -3.92 9.50 -3.68
CA ARG A 70 -3.95 10.02 -5.05
C ARG A 70 -5.34 9.87 -5.68
N GLY A 71 -6.01 8.74 -5.46
CA GLY A 71 -7.39 8.52 -5.88
C GLY A 71 -8.35 9.56 -5.27
N TRP A 72 -8.16 9.93 -4.00
CA TRP A 72 -8.93 11.01 -3.39
C TRP A 72 -8.61 12.37 -4.02
N ALA A 73 -7.34 12.67 -4.29
CA ALA A 73 -6.99 13.90 -4.98
C ALA A 73 -7.61 14.00 -6.39
N PHE A 74 -7.72 12.88 -7.12
CA PHE A 74 -8.45 12.83 -8.40
C PHE A 74 -9.96 13.09 -8.23
N GLU A 75 -10.60 12.56 -7.18
CA GLU A 75 -12.00 12.88 -6.90
C GLU A 75 -12.24 14.36 -6.60
N GLU A 76 -11.31 15.04 -5.89
CA GLU A 76 -11.43 16.49 -5.67
C GLU A 76 -11.30 17.30 -6.98
N LEU A 77 -10.86 16.67 -8.06
CA LEU A 77 -10.78 17.22 -9.41
C LEU A 77 -11.89 16.72 -10.34
N ASP A 78 -12.88 15.99 -9.81
CA ASP A 78 -13.94 15.31 -10.58
C ASP A 78 -13.40 14.32 -11.65
N ASP A 79 -12.16 13.83 -11.48
CA ASP A 79 -11.55 12.80 -12.33
C ASP A 79 -11.88 11.40 -11.78
N GLU A 80 -13.15 11.02 -11.95
CA GLU A 80 -13.70 9.78 -11.40
C GLU A 80 -13.07 8.51 -12.00
N GLU A 81 -12.61 8.58 -13.26
CA GLU A 81 -11.93 7.46 -13.93
C GLU A 81 -10.57 7.20 -13.27
N SER A 82 -9.72 8.22 -13.17
CA SER A 82 -8.40 8.08 -12.55
C SER A 82 -8.50 7.75 -11.06
N ALA A 83 -9.49 8.31 -10.36
CA ALA A 83 -9.79 7.93 -8.98
C ALA A 83 -10.16 6.45 -8.86
N GLY A 84 -11.06 5.97 -9.74
CA GLY A 84 -11.49 4.59 -9.79
C GLY A 84 -10.34 3.61 -10.05
N ASP A 85 -9.45 3.95 -10.97
CA ASP A 85 -8.25 3.17 -11.27
C ASP A 85 -7.34 3.07 -10.04
N ASP A 86 -7.03 4.21 -9.39
CA ASP A 86 -6.17 4.25 -8.20
C ASP A 86 -6.74 3.48 -7.02
N TYR A 87 -8.04 3.63 -6.75
CA TYR A 87 -8.69 2.89 -5.68
C TYR A 87 -8.77 1.40 -5.96
N SER A 88 -9.06 1.01 -7.21
CA SER A 88 -9.11 -0.39 -7.60
C SER A 88 -7.75 -1.04 -7.40
N GLU A 89 -6.67 -0.36 -7.81
CA GLU A 89 -5.30 -0.83 -7.64
C GLU A 89 -4.89 -0.88 -6.16
N ALA A 90 -5.18 0.17 -5.38
CA ALA A 90 -4.94 0.17 -3.94
C ALA A 90 -5.61 -1.01 -3.24
N LEU A 91 -6.88 -1.28 -3.56
CA LEU A 91 -7.64 -2.37 -2.96
C LEU A 91 -7.09 -3.74 -3.38
N HIS A 92 -6.68 -3.88 -4.64
CA HIS A 92 -6.03 -5.09 -5.14
C HIS A 92 -4.74 -5.38 -4.36
N LEU A 93 -3.86 -4.38 -4.21
CA LEU A 93 -2.60 -4.55 -3.49
C LEU A 93 -2.80 -4.83 -2.00
N TYR A 94 -3.75 -4.16 -1.33
CA TYR A 94 -4.06 -4.47 0.08
C TYR A 94 -4.52 -5.91 0.26
N ARG A 95 -5.36 -6.43 -0.65
CA ARG A 95 -5.81 -7.83 -0.63
C ARG A 95 -4.65 -8.79 -0.87
N TYR A 96 -3.83 -8.52 -1.87
CA TYR A 96 -2.64 -9.31 -2.16
C TYR A 96 -1.69 -9.36 -0.96
N MET A 97 -1.39 -8.21 -0.35
CA MET A 97 -0.54 -8.13 0.84
C MET A 97 -1.14 -8.90 2.02
N ALA A 98 -2.45 -8.78 2.26
CA ALA A 98 -3.13 -9.53 3.31
C ALA A 98 -3.10 -11.05 3.09
N GLU A 99 -3.24 -11.50 1.85
CA GLU A 99 -3.10 -12.92 1.48
C GLU A 99 -1.69 -13.45 1.72
N GLN A 100 -0.65 -12.65 1.46
CA GLN A 100 0.74 -13.07 1.64
C GLN A 100 1.21 -12.99 3.10
N LEU A 101 0.77 -11.97 3.85
CA LEU A 101 1.25 -11.69 5.21
C LEU A 101 0.37 -12.29 6.30
N GLY A 102 -0.82 -12.79 5.96
CA GLY A 102 -1.74 -13.41 6.90
C GLY A 102 -2.74 -12.46 7.55
N SER A 103 -3.73 -13.03 8.21
CA SER A 103 -4.93 -12.35 8.72
C SER A 103 -4.67 -11.35 9.85
N GLU A 104 -3.53 -11.44 10.56
CA GLU A 104 -3.17 -10.50 11.62
C GLU A 104 -2.81 -9.12 11.04
N VAL A 105 -2.16 -9.08 9.87
CA VAL A 105 -1.82 -7.84 9.18
C VAL A 105 -3.06 -7.21 8.52
N LEU A 106 -4.02 -8.03 8.11
CA LEU A 106 -5.31 -7.58 7.56
C LEU A 106 -6.07 -6.65 8.51
N VAL A 107 -5.97 -6.87 9.83
CA VAL A 107 -6.62 -6.00 10.83
C VAL A 107 -6.16 -4.54 10.69
N ARG A 108 -4.91 -4.31 10.28
CA ARG A 108 -4.33 -2.97 10.13
C ARG A 108 -4.71 -2.30 8.82
N PHE A 109 -4.94 -3.08 7.78
CA PHE A 109 -5.40 -2.57 6.48
C PHE A 109 -6.91 -2.36 6.43
N LYS A 110 -7.65 -2.99 7.34
CA LYS A 110 -9.11 -3.06 7.33
C LYS A 110 -9.80 -1.71 7.16
N ASP A 111 -9.35 -0.68 7.88
CA ASP A 111 -9.99 0.63 7.81
C ASP A 111 -9.66 1.36 6.49
N ASN A 112 -8.43 1.22 5.99
CA ASN A 112 -8.05 1.74 4.67
C ASN A 112 -8.84 1.03 3.56
N MET A 113 -8.97 -0.30 3.62
CA MET A 113 -9.74 -1.07 2.65
C MET A 113 -11.22 -0.69 2.67
N ARG A 114 -11.82 -0.52 3.86
CA ARG A 114 -13.21 -0.06 3.99
C ARG A 114 -13.42 1.34 3.43
N PHE A 115 -12.48 2.24 3.67
CA PHE A 115 -12.50 3.57 3.07
C PHE A 115 -12.52 3.48 1.54
N ILE A 116 -11.57 2.72 0.96
CA ILE A 116 -11.46 2.55 -0.50
C ILE A 116 -12.72 1.90 -1.09
N GLU A 117 -13.24 0.84 -0.46
CA GLU A 117 -14.48 0.17 -0.89
C GLU A 117 -15.69 1.12 -0.87
N ALA A 118 -15.78 2.00 0.13
CA ALA A 118 -16.83 3.00 0.20
C ALA A 118 -16.71 4.05 -0.92
N ARG A 119 -15.48 4.49 -1.25
CA ARG A 119 -15.23 5.44 -2.34
C ARG A 119 -15.54 4.83 -3.71
N LEU A 120 -15.05 3.62 -3.99
CA LEU A 120 -15.38 2.88 -5.22
C LEU A 120 -16.88 2.71 -5.42
N LYS A 121 -17.62 2.43 -4.34
CA LYS A 121 -19.09 2.30 -4.41
C LYS A 121 -19.80 3.64 -4.69
N ALA A 122 -19.20 4.76 -4.29
CA ALA A 122 -19.74 6.09 -4.46
C ALA A 122 -19.45 6.69 -5.84
N LEU A 123 -18.37 6.26 -6.51
CA LEU A 123 -18.07 6.66 -7.87
C LEU A 123 -19.21 6.22 -8.82
N PRO A 124 -19.63 7.07 -9.77
CA PRO A 124 -20.61 6.67 -10.75
C PRO A 124 -20.03 5.57 -11.65
N PRO A 125 -20.88 4.72 -12.25
CA PRO A 125 -20.44 3.76 -13.25
C PRO A 125 -19.85 4.52 -14.45
N GLY A 126 -18.52 4.58 -14.52
CA GLY A 126 -17.81 5.41 -15.49
C GLY A 126 -17.98 4.94 -16.94
N GLU A 127 -18.31 5.87 -17.83
CA GLU A 127 -18.00 5.76 -19.26
C GLU A 127 -16.49 6.00 -19.40
N ARG A 128 -15.72 4.99 -19.81
CA ARG A 128 -14.26 5.12 -20.03
C ARG A 128 -13.99 6.22 -21.05
N ARG A 129 -13.57 7.40 -20.62
CA ARG A 129 -13.07 8.47 -21.48
C ARG A 129 -11.59 8.57 -21.21
N ARG A 130 -10.81 7.80 -21.98
CA ARG A 130 -9.35 7.91 -22.06
C ARG A 130 -8.92 9.33 -22.42
N THR A 131 -8.81 10.21 -21.43
CA THR A 131 -8.20 11.52 -21.58
C THR A 131 -7.50 11.89 -20.27
N ARG A 132 -6.25 11.44 -20.08
CA ARG A 132 -5.09 12.30 -19.72
C ARG A 132 -3.88 11.53 -19.21
N ASP A 133 -2.73 12.20 -19.37
CA ASP A 133 -1.35 11.83 -19.02
C ASP A 133 -1.07 11.67 -17.51
N SER A 134 -2.10 11.66 -16.65
CA SER A 134 -1.97 11.75 -15.19
C SER A 134 -2.13 10.41 -14.47
N ALA A 135 -2.66 9.38 -15.15
CA ALA A 135 -2.72 8.02 -14.65
C ALA A 135 -1.32 7.37 -14.64
N LEU A 136 -1.11 6.37 -13.78
CA LEU A 136 0.09 5.54 -13.89
C LEU A 136 0.14 4.92 -15.28
N THR A 137 1.27 5.04 -15.95
CA THR A 137 1.52 4.30 -17.18
C THR A 137 1.52 2.80 -16.88
N GLN A 138 1.17 1.98 -17.87
CA GLN A 138 1.22 0.52 -17.74
C GLN A 138 2.59 0.02 -17.26
N ALA A 139 3.68 0.68 -17.69
CA ALA A 139 5.03 0.37 -17.25
C ALA A 139 5.20 0.63 -15.74
N GLN A 140 4.75 1.79 -15.25
CA GLN A 140 4.83 2.12 -13.83
C GLN A 140 3.98 1.18 -12.97
N ALA A 141 2.76 0.86 -13.41
CA ALA A 141 1.92 -0.12 -12.71
C ALA A 141 2.61 -1.50 -12.63
N THR A 142 3.22 -1.95 -13.74
CA THR A 142 3.96 -3.23 -13.78
C THR A 142 5.15 -3.23 -12.82
N THR A 143 5.91 -2.13 -12.74
CA THR A 143 7.01 -1.98 -11.79
C THR A 143 6.51 -2.09 -10.36
N ILE A 144 5.45 -1.34 -10.01
CA ILE A 144 4.82 -1.38 -8.68
C ILE A 144 4.43 -2.81 -8.29
N HIS A 145 3.72 -3.54 -9.16
CA HIS A 145 3.34 -4.93 -8.88
C HIS A 145 4.57 -5.83 -8.68
N THR A 146 5.62 -5.63 -9.48
CA THR A 146 6.85 -6.42 -9.38
C THR A 146 7.54 -6.19 -8.05
N GLU A 147 7.65 -4.94 -7.60
CA GLU A 147 8.29 -4.57 -6.34
C GLU A 147 7.48 -5.01 -5.13
N VAL A 148 6.16 -4.80 -5.14
CA VAL A 148 5.26 -5.32 -4.09
C VAL A 148 5.35 -6.83 -4.02
N GLY A 149 5.30 -7.51 -5.16
CA GLY A 149 5.46 -8.96 -5.26
C GLY A 149 6.80 -9.46 -4.72
N ALA A 150 7.90 -8.79 -5.07
CA ALA A 150 9.24 -9.12 -4.59
C ALA A 150 9.36 -8.97 -3.07
N VAL A 151 8.83 -7.87 -2.52
CA VAL A 151 8.77 -7.66 -1.07
C VAL A 151 7.95 -8.78 -0.43
N MET A 152 6.72 -9.03 -0.89
CA MET A 152 5.89 -10.09 -0.30
C MET A 152 6.52 -11.49 -0.40
N TYR A 153 7.17 -11.81 -1.53
CA TYR A 153 7.85 -13.09 -1.73
C TYR A 153 9.00 -13.28 -0.75
N SER A 154 9.89 -12.28 -0.60
CA SER A 154 11.00 -12.34 0.35
C SER A 154 10.51 -12.58 1.77
N HIS A 155 9.44 -11.88 2.20
CA HIS A 155 8.86 -12.06 3.53
C HIS A 155 8.23 -13.45 3.70
N ARG A 156 7.57 -13.99 2.67
CA ARG A 156 7.02 -15.35 2.71
C ARG A 156 8.10 -16.42 2.80
N VAL A 157 9.27 -16.20 2.17
CA VAL A 157 10.43 -17.09 2.30
C VAL A 157 10.97 -17.05 3.73
N GLU A 158 11.13 -15.86 4.30
CA GLU A 158 11.60 -15.70 5.69
C GLU A 158 10.68 -16.40 6.70
N LEU A 159 9.36 -16.28 6.56
CA LEU A 159 8.39 -16.98 7.43
C LEU A 159 8.39 -18.52 7.26
N ARG A 160 8.96 -19.04 6.16
CA ARG A 160 8.99 -20.48 5.87
C ARG A 160 10.31 -21.15 6.24
N VAL A 161 11.38 -20.40 6.45
CA VAL A 161 12.68 -20.96 6.87
C VAL A 161 12.67 -21.07 8.40
N PRO A 162 12.66 -22.27 9.00
CA PRO A 162 12.92 -22.41 10.43
C PRO A 162 14.34 -21.93 10.67
N SER A 163 14.60 -21.17 11.74
CA SER A 163 15.97 -20.90 12.16
C SER A 163 16.67 -22.22 12.48
N GLN A 164 17.41 -22.72 11.51
CA GLN A 164 18.44 -23.67 11.85
C GLN A 164 19.55 -22.84 12.48
N ASN A 165 19.66 -22.96 13.79
CA ASN A 165 20.85 -22.66 14.58
C ASN A 165 22.11 -22.95 13.75
N MET A 166 22.68 -21.93 13.11
CA MET A 166 24.09 -21.96 12.76
C MET A 166 24.86 -21.62 14.03
N SER A 167 25.05 -22.63 14.88
CA SER A 167 26.19 -22.62 15.79
C SER A 167 27.40 -23.11 15.00
N TRP A 168 28.37 -22.23 14.76
CA TRP A 168 29.76 -22.64 14.58
C TRP A 168 30.45 -22.64 15.93
#